data_AF-A0A950WR50-F1
#
_entry.id   AF-A0A950WR50-F1
#
_cell.length_a   1.000
_cell.length_b   1.000
_cell.length_c   1.000
_cell.angle_alpha   90.00
_cell.angle_beta   90.00
_cell.angle_gamma   90.00
#
_symmetry.space_group_name_H-M   'P 1'
#
loop_
_entity.id
_entity.type
_entity.pdbx_description
1 polymer ?
#
loop_
_entity_poly.entity_id
_entity_poly.type
_entity_poly.pdbx_seq_one_letter_code
_entity_poly.pdbx_strand_id
1 'polypeptide(L)'
;MFVYSKQLLDLAGNVGLDVRDDDETPLQKRVAVVLFGGTLPLTIVWSTTYLAVAAPRAVAIPAFYSLFTSVNTLIFARTRNLELFRSTQLFLVLMLPWLVMIGLGGFRQSSAVVMWAAPPALGALLLDDLRHTLVWIAGFIALLITGAILEPYLSQAILPETFIRLFFLLNIG
;
A
#
# COMPACT_ATOMS: atom_id res chain seq x y z
N MET A 1 -8.69 24.57 7.29
CA MET A 1 -8.08 23.24 7.06
C MET A 1 -8.51 22.20 8.11
N PHE A 2 -8.57 22.53 9.40
CA PHE A 2 -8.99 21.59 10.47
C PHE A 2 -10.46 21.10 10.41
N VAL A 3 -11.40 21.93 9.94
CA VAL A 3 -12.83 21.57 9.87
C VAL A 3 -13.11 20.52 8.78
N TYR A 4 -12.48 20.65 7.62
CA TYR A 4 -12.61 19.69 6.52
C TYR A 4 -11.97 18.33 6.84
N SER A 5 -10.86 18.32 7.59
CA SER A 5 -10.25 17.09 8.09
C SER A 5 -11.20 16.32 9.01
N LYS A 6 -11.85 17.00 9.96
CA LYS A 6 -12.86 16.38 10.84
C LYS A 6 -14.05 15.81 10.05
N GLN A 7 -14.60 16.56 9.10
CA GLN A 7 -15.72 16.07 8.30
C GLN A 7 -15.36 14.85 7.43
N LEU A 8 -14.16 14.82 6.86
CA LEU A 8 -13.68 13.66 6.10
C LEU A 8 -13.43 12.46 7.02
N LEU A 9 -12.90 12.69 8.22
CA LEU A 9 -12.71 11.66 9.24
C LEU A 9 -14.05 11.13 9.79
N ASP A 10 -15.06 11.98 9.93
CA ASP A 10 -16.41 11.59 10.35
C ASP A 10 -17.13 10.83 9.23
N LEU A 11 -17.00 11.27 7.98
CA LEU A 11 -17.58 10.60 6.81
C LEU A 11 -16.93 9.23 6.58
N ALA A 12 -15.60 9.17 6.59
CA ALA A 12 -14.83 7.91 6.58
C ALA A 12 -15.16 7.06 7.81
N GLY A 13 -15.41 7.71 8.94
CA GLY A 13 -15.71 7.11 10.23
C GLY A 13 -17.05 6.35 10.26
N ASN A 14 -17.95 6.64 9.33
CA ASN A 14 -19.25 5.99 9.21
C ASN A 14 -19.28 4.89 8.14
N VAL A 15 -18.20 4.71 7.38
CA VAL A 15 -18.13 3.70 6.32
C VAL A 15 -18.13 2.30 6.92
N GLY A 16 -19.11 1.49 6.51
CA GLY A 16 -19.18 0.07 6.88
C GLY A 16 -19.64 -0.20 8.33
N LEU A 17 -20.04 0.83 9.09
CA LEU A 17 -20.60 0.65 10.43
C LEU A 17 -21.96 -0.06 10.38
N ASP A 18 -22.21 -0.93 11.36
CA ASP A 18 -23.49 -1.57 11.61
C ASP A 18 -23.96 -1.29 13.04
N VAL A 19 -25.27 -1.20 13.26
CA VAL A 19 -25.87 -1.09 14.59
C VAL A 19 -25.66 -2.37 15.40
N ARG A 20 -25.36 -3.48 14.72
CA ARG A 20 -25.07 -4.80 15.31
C ARG A 20 -23.59 -5.03 15.61
N ASP A 21 -22.72 -4.07 15.31
CA ASP A 21 -21.29 -4.18 15.64
C ASP A 21 -21.12 -4.22 17.17
N ASP A 22 -20.15 -5.00 17.66
CA ASP A 22 -19.74 -4.97 19.06
C ASP A 22 -19.00 -3.65 19.41
N ASP A 23 -18.57 -3.49 20.65
CA ASP A 23 -17.97 -2.24 21.11
C ASP A 23 -16.61 -1.90 20.42
N GLU A 24 -15.87 -2.90 19.91
CA GLU A 24 -14.53 -2.73 19.35
C GLU A 24 -14.51 -2.64 17.83
N THR A 25 -15.41 -3.36 17.16
CA THR A 25 -15.51 -3.48 15.71
C THR A 25 -15.61 -2.12 15.00
N PRO A 26 -16.40 -1.13 15.47
CA PRO A 26 -16.49 0.18 14.85
C PRO A 26 -15.13 0.89 14.81
N LEU A 27 -14.34 0.81 15.89
CA LEU A 27 -13.02 1.42 15.94
C LEU A 27 -12.09 0.78 14.90
N GLN A 28 -12.09 -0.55 14.81
CA GLN A 28 -11.26 -1.28 13.84
C GLN A 28 -11.61 -0.91 12.39
N LYS A 29 -12.92 -0.81 12.07
CA LYS A 29 -13.40 -0.39 10.74
C LYS A 29 -12.93 1.03 10.40
N ARG A 30 -13.08 1.97 11.34
CA ARG A 30 -12.64 3.36 11.17
C ARG A 30 -11.13 3.45 10.92
N VAL A 31 -10.34 2.78 11.76
CA VAL A 31 -8.88 2.75 11.63
C VAL A 31 -8.48 2.17 10.27
N ALA A 32 -9.10 1.07 9.83
CA ALA A 32 -8.79 0.48 8.53
C ALA A 32 -9.11 1.42 7.36
N VAL A 33 -10.30 2.05 7.34
CA VAL A 33 -10.69 2.98 6.28
C VAL A 33 -9.78 4.21 6.25
N VAL A 34 -9.42 4.76 7.42
CA VAL A 34 -8.53 5.92 7.51
C VAL A 34 -7.10 5.56 7.06
N LEU A 35 -6.57 4.43 7.51
CA LEU A 35 -5.22 3.98 7.13
C LEU A 35 -5.12 3.76 5.62
N PHE A 36 -6.00 2.94 5.04
CA PHE A 36 -5.91 2.62 3.63
C PHE A 36 -6.41 3.75 2.74
N GLY A 37 -7.50 4.43 3.10
CA GLY A 37 -7.98 5.61 2.38
C GLY A 37 -6.98 6.77 2.41
N GLY A 38 -6.27 6.95 3.53
CA GLY A 38 -5.22 7.95 3.70
C GLY A 38 -4.01 7.76 2.78
N THR A 39 -3.83 6.57 2.20
CA THR A 39 -2.78 6.29 1.21
C THR A 39 -3.15 6.69 -0.22
N LEU A 40 -4.41 7.05 -0.49
CA LEU A 40 -4.84 7.48 -1.84
C LEU A 40 -4.07 8.72 -2.36
N PRO A 41 -3.91 9.81 -1.59
CA PRO A 41 -3.11 10.95 -2.05
C PRO A 41 -1.65 10.56 -2.33
N LEU A 42 -1.07 9.70 -1.49
CA LEU A 42 0.29 9.21 -1.66
C LEU A 42 0.46 8.46 -2.99
N THR A 43 -0.45 7.52 -3.28
CA THR A 43 -0.40 6.73 -4.52
C THR A 43 -0.67 7.55 -5.79
N ILE A 44 -1.49 8.60 -5.71
CA ILE A 44 -1.68 9.57 -6.80
C ILE A 44 -0.39 10.37 -7.04
N VAL A 45 0.25 10.88 -5.98
CA VAL A 45 1.52 11.60 -6.07
C VAL A 45 2.60 10.71 -6.68
N TRP A 46 2.66 9.45 -6.25
CA TRP A 46 3.61 8.46 -6.77
C TRP A 46 3.41 8.18 -8.26
N SER A 47 2.16 7.95 -8.69
CA SER A 47 1.81 7.75 -10.10
C SER A 47 2.20 8.93 -10.96
N THR A 48 1.91 10.15 -10.49
CA THR A 48 2.24 11.41 -11.18
C THR A 48 3.75 11.58 -11.30
N THR A 49 4.48 11.20 -10.26
CA THR A 49 5.93 11.30 -10.22
C THR A 49 6.58 10.32 -11.20
N TYR A 50 6.09 9.08 -11.30
CA TYR A 50 6.54 8.13 -12.32
C TYR A 50 6.18 8.56 -13.74
N LEU A 51 5.06 9.26 -13.92
CA LEU A 51 4.68 9.82 -15.21
C LEU A 51 5.66 10.93 -15.63
N ALA A 52 6.06 11.79 -14.69
CA ALA A 52 7.00 12.88 -14.94
C ALA A 52 8.40 12.40 -15.37
N VAL A 53 8.82 11.21 -14.93
CA VAL A 53 10.09 10.58 -15.34
C VAL A 53 9.92 9.55 -16.47
N ALA A 54 8.77 9.55 -17.14
CA ALA A 54 8.46 8.67 -18.26
C ALA A 54 8.67 7.16 -17.96
N ALA A 55 8.24 6.71 -16.77
CA ALA A 55 8.30 5.31 -16.34
C ALA A 55 6.91 4.65 -16.38
N PRO A 56 6.32 4.39 -17.57
CA PRO A 56 4.91 4.02 -17.72
C PRO A 56 4.52 2.73 -16.99
N ARG A 57 5.44 1.75 -16.92
CA ARG A 57 5.21 0.49 -16.20
C ARG A 57 4.96 0.72 -14.71
N ALA A 58 5.63 1.73 -14.14
CA ALA A 58 5.51 2.07 -12.73
C ALA A 58 4.32 2.98 -12.44
N VAL A 59 3.82 3.76 -13.42
CA VAL A 59 2.63 4.62 -13.25
C VAL A 59 1.38 3.80 -12.97
N ALA A 60 1.18 2.73 -13.73
CA ALA A 60 -0.06 1.93 -13.66
C ALA A 60 -0.28 1.28 -12.28
N ILE A 61 0.79 1.01 -11.53
CA ILE A 61 0.72 0.19 -10.33
C ILE A 61 0.15 0.98 -9.13
N PRO A 62 0.66 2.17 -8.75
CA PRO A 62 0.01 2.97 -7.71
C PRO A 62 -1.34 3.51 -8.18
N ALA A 63 -1.53 3.80 -9.47
CA ALA A 63 -2.83 4.22 -10.01
C ALA A 63 -3.89 3.12 -9.86
N PHE A 64 -3.51 1.86 -10.11
CA PHE A 64 -4.37 0.70 -9.86
C PHE A 64 -4.78 0.63 -8.38
N TYR A 65 -3.84 0.84 -7.46
CA TYR A 65 -4.18 0.87 -6.03
C TYR A 65 -5.19 1.97 -5.71
N SER A 66 -5.01 3.18 -6.25
CA SER A 66 -5.94 4.28 -5.98
C SER A 66 -7.37 3.95 -6.44
N LEU A 67 -7.52 3.36 -7.62
CA LEU A 67 -8.81 2.91 -8.14
C LEU A 67 -9.36 1.73 -7.33
N PHE A 68 -8.55 0.70 -7.10
CA PHE A 68 -8.95 -0.49 -6.38
C PHE A 68 -9.40 -0.16 -4.96
N THR A 69 -8.63 0.63 -4.22
CA THR A 69 -8.96 1.02 -2.84
C THR A 69 -10.25 1.82 -2.77
N SER A 70 -10.51 2.68 -3.76
CA SER A 70 -11.77 3.42 -3.84
C SER A 70 -12.97 2.46 -4.05
N VAL A 71 -12.85 1.51 -4.98
CA VAL A 71 -13.89 0.51 -5.26
C VAL A 71 -14.08 -0.45 -4.08
N ASN A 72 -12.98 -0.95 -3.51
CA ASN A 72 -12.99 -1.86 -2.37
C ASN A 72 -13.62 -1.20 -1.14
N THR A 73 -13.35 0.08 -0.90
CA THR A 73 -13.99 0.86 0.18
C THR A 73 -15.49 1.01 -0.08
N LEU A 74 -15.93 1.23 -1.32
CA LEU A 74 -17.36 1.29 -1.67
C LEU A 74 -18.06 -0.07 -1.48
N ILE A 75 -17.40 -1.17 -1.83
CA ILE A 75 -17.91 -2.52 -1.58
C ILE A 75 -18.02 -2.76 -0.07
N PHE A 76 -16.96 -2.44 0.68
CA PHE A 76 -16.94 -2.54 2.13
C PHE A 76 -18.06 -1.72 2.80
N ALA A 77 -18.35 -0.52 2.29
CA ALA A 77 -19.47 0.29 2.78
C ALA A 77 -20.82 -0.44 2.71
N ARG A 78 -20.99 -1.37 1.76
CA ARG A 78 -22.21 -2.17 1.60
C ARG A 78 -22.16 -3.50 2.31
N THR A 79 -21.05 -4.23 2.20
CA THR A 79 -20.92 -5.60 2.74
C THR A 79 -20.59 -5.61 4.23
N ARG A 80 -19.99 -4.53 4.74
CA ARG A 80 -19.48 -4.39 6.11
C ARG A 80 -18.48 -5.46 6.52
N ASN A 81 -17.95 -6.21 5.55
CA ASN A 81 -17.02 -7.31 5.78
C ASN A 81 -15.60 -6.75 5.95
N LEU A 82 -15.22 -6.52 7.21
CA LEU A 82 -13.92 -5.95 7.57
C LEU A 82 -12.77 -6.89 7.21
N GLU A 83 -12.95 -8.20 7.36
CA GLU A 83 -11.93 -9.20 7.06
C GLU A 83 -11.53 -9.17 5.58
N LEU A 84 -12.53 -9.15 4.68
CA LEU A 84 -12.29 -9.07 3.24
C LEU A 84 -11.63 -7.74 2.85
N PHE A 85 -12.12 -6.62 3.40
CA PHE A 85 -11.54 -5.31 3.15
C PHE A 85 -10.07 -5.26 3.60
N ARG A 86 -9.78 -5.69 4.84
CA ARG A 86 -8.44 -5.66 5.42
C ARG A 86 -7.48 -6.60 4.69
N SER A 87 -7.89 -7.83 4.41
CA SER A 87 -7.04 -8.84 3.76
C SER A 87 -6.63 -8.42 2.35
N THR A 88 -7.57 -7.90 1.54
CA THR A 88 -7.28 -7.39 0.20
C THR A 88 -6.33 -6.19 0.24
N GLN A 89 -6.52 -5.27 1.19
CA GLN A 89 -5.64 -4.11 1.35
C GLN A 89 -4.22 -4.51 1.77
N LEU A 90 -4.08 -5.38 2.78
CA LEU A 90 -2.77 -5.87 3.22
C LEU A 90 -2.03 -6.60 2.10
N PHE A 91 -2.74 -7.43 1.34
CA PHE A 91 -2.18 -8.12 0.18
C PHE A 91 -1.65 -7.13 -0.87
N LEU A 92 -2.40 -6.07 -1.17
CA LEU A 92 -1.96 -5.07 -2.15
C LEU A 92 -0.79 -4.22 -1.65
N VAL A 93 -0.81 -3.79 -0.39
CA VAL A 93 0.34 -3.05 0.20
C VAL A 93 1.60 -3.93 0.21
N LEU A 94 1.45 -5.25 0.35
CA LEU A 94 2.56 -6.19 0.23
C LEU A 94 3.04 -6.35 -1.23
N MET A 95 2.14 -6.59 -2.18
CA MET A 95 2.49 -6.93 -3.57
C MET A 95 2.91 -5.74 -4.43
N LEU A 96 2.21 -4.61 -4.32
CA LEU A 96 2.36 -3.53 -5.29
C LEU A 96 3.73 -2.84 -5.25
N PRO A 97 4.36 -2.57 -4.08
CA PRO A 97 5.71 -2.04 -4.04
C PRO A 97 6.72 -2.97 -4.72
N TRP A 98 6.55 -4.28 -4.55
CA TRP A 98 7.36 -5.27 -5.27
C TRP A 98 7.13 -5.22 -6.78
N LEU A 99 5.88 -5.11 -7.23
CA LEU A 99 5.59 -4.95 -8.66
C LEU A 99 6.17 -3.66 -9.25
N VAL A 100 6.16 -2.55 -8.50
CA VAL A 100 6.84 -1.31 -8.91
C VAL A 100 8.34 -1.55 -9.04
N MET A 101 8.95 -2.24 -8.07
CA MET A 101 10.37 -2.59 -8.10
C MET A 101 10.73 -3.40 -9.35
N ILE A 102 9.95 -4.44 -9.66
CA ILE A 102 10.11 -5.24 -10.86
C ILE A 102 9.90 -4.38 -12.12
N GLY A 103 8.87 -3.54 -12.15
CA GLY A 103 8.53 -2.68 -13.28
C GLY A 103 9.60 -1.63 -13.60
N LEU A 104 10.35 -1.18 -12.61
CA LEU A 104 11.48 -0.24 -12.76
C LEU A 104 12.81 -0.95 -13.03
N GLY A 105 12.88 -2.26 -12.80
CA GLY A 105 14.05 -3.08 -13.12
C GLY A 105 15.02 -3.26 -11.96
N GLY A 106 14.52 -3.34 -10.73
CA GLY A 106 15.30 -3.80 -9.57
C GLY A 106 15.32 -2.86 -8.38
N PHE A 107 16.06 -3.23 -7.33
CA PHE A 107 16.16 -2.48 -6.07
C PHE A 107 16.71 -1.08 -6.29
N ARG A 108 17.77 -0.94 -7.09
CA ARG A 108 18.40 0.36 -7.34
C ARG A 108 17.49 1.30 -8.13
N GLN A 109 16.96 0.82 -9.25
CA GLN A 109 16.12 1.64 -10.13
C GLN A 109 14.81 2.07 -9.48
N SER A 110 14.31 1.25 -8.54
CA SER A 110 13.12 1.57 -7.76
C SER A 110 13.41 2.32 -6.47
N SER A 111 14.68 2.58 -6.16
CA SER A 111 15.12 3.18 -4.90
C SER A 111 14.62 2.44 -3.67
N ALA A 112 14.64 1.11 -3.71
CA ALA A 112 14.14 0.23 -2.66
C ALA A 112 12.68 0.49 -2.26
N VAL A 113 11.82 0.89 -3.21
CA VAL A 113 10.38 1.11 -2.95
C VAL A 113 9.68 -0.09 -2.30
N VAL A 114 10.21 -1.30 -2.49
CA VAL A 114 9.72 -2.54 -1.86
C VAL A 114 9.68 -2.45 -0.32
N MET A 115 10.44 -1.55 0.30
CA MET A 115 10.39 -1.31 1.75
C MET A 115 8.99 -0.89 2.25
N TRP A 116 8.16 -0.26 1.39
CA TRP A 116 6.76 0.04 1.72
C TRP A 116 5.88 -1.19 1.92
N ALA A 117 6.36 -2.39 1.58
CA ALA A 117 5.70 -3.67 1.87
C ALA A 117 6.00 -4.20 3.29
N ALA A 118 6.95 -3.59 4.02
CA ALA A 118 7.32 -4.01 5.38
C ALA A 118 6.27 -3.64 6.46
N PRO A 119 5.61 -2.45 6.45
CA PRO A 119 4.65 -2.10 7.49
C PRO A 119 3.47 -3.07 7.66
N PRO A 120 2.86 -3.66 6.62
CA PRO A 120 1.89 -4.75 6.79
C PRO A 120 2.47 -5.96 7.52
N ALA A 121 3.70 -6.36 7.18
CA ALA A 121 4.37 -7.49 7.79
C ALA A 121 4.72 -7.25 9.28
N LEU A 122 5.06 -6.00 9.63
CA LEU A 122 5.34 -5.60 11.00
C LEU A 122 4.08 -5.29 11.80
N GLY A 123 3.05 -4.72 11.18
CA GLY A 123 1.78 -4.38 11.83
C GLY A 123 1.02 -5.62 12.31
N ALA A 124 1.17 -6.75 11.64
CA ALA A 124 0.65 -8.03 12.11
C ALA A 124 1.27 -8.46 13.47
N LEU A 125 2.55 -8.16 13.73
CA LEU A 125 3.21 -8.48 15.02
C LEU A 125 2.52 -7.83 16.23
N LEU A 126 1.85 -6.70 16.02
CA LEU A 126 1.27 -5.90 17.10
C LEU A 126 -0.21 -6.20 17.34
N LEU A 127 -0.89 -6.85 16.38
CA LEU A 127 -2.36 -6.88 16.32
C LEU A 127 -2.94 -8.28 16.05
N ASP A 128 -2.12 -9.28 15.77
CA ASP A 128 -2.57 -10.61 15.35
C ASP A 128 -1.77 -11.74 16.02
N ASP A 129 -2.29 -12.96 15.92
CA ASP A 129 -1.61 -14.16 16.41
C ASP A 129 -0.28 -14.38 15.69
N LEU A 130 0.73 -14.87 16.42
CA LEU A 130 2.10 -15.08 15.93
C LEU A 130 2.16 -15.81 14.57
N ARG A 131 1.24 -16.75 14.33
CA ARG A 131 1.16 -17.53 13.09
C ARG A 131 0.82 -16.65 11.88
N HIS A 132 -0.18 -15.78 11.98
CA HIS A 132 -0.58 -14.90 10.89
C HIS A 132 0.53 -13.91 10.55
N THR A 133 1.18 -13.38 11.59
CA THR A 133 2.31 -12.49 11.44
C THR A 133 3.49 -13.12 10.70
N LEU A 134 3.85 -14.36 11.04
CA LEU A 134 4.93 -15.07 10.37
C LEU A 134 4.65 -15.28 8.88
N VAL A 135 3.39 -15.46 8.48
CA VAL A 135 3.00 -15.57 7.06
C VAL A 135 3.32 -14.27 6.31
N TRP A 136 2.99 -13.11 6.89
CA TRP A 136 3.26 -11.82 6.25
C TRP A 136 4.76 -11.50 6.17
N ILE A 137 5.51 -11.81 7.23
CA ILE A 137 6.98 -11.68 7.23
C ILE A 137 7.62 -12.60 6.19
N ALA A 138 7.20 -13.87 6.15
CA ALA A 138 7.69 -14.83 5.17
C ALA A 138 7.35 -14.39 3.74
N GLY A 139 6.13 -13.85 3.52
CA GLY A 139 5.72 -13.27 2.25
C GLY A 139 6.63 -12.12 1.83
N PHE A 140 6.91 -11.16 2.72
CA PHE A 140 7.82 -10.05 2.44
C PHE A 140 9.24 -10.53 2.10
N ILE A 141 9.79 -11.45 2.89
CA ILE A 141 11.12 -12.04 2.61
C ILE A 141 11.13 -12.77 1.26
N ALA A 142 10.09 -13.52 0.94
CA ALA A 142 9.97 -14.20 -0.35
C ALA A 142 9.96 -13.19 -1.52
N LEU A 143 9.31 -12.05 -1.39
CA LEU A 143 9.34 -10.98 -2.38
C LEU A 143 10.75 -10.39 -2.56
N LEU A 144 11.49 -10.19 -1.47
CA LEU A 144 12.88 -9.73 -1.55
C LEU A 144 13.77 -10.75 -2.27
N ILE A 145 13.68 -12.03 -1.90
CA ILE A 145 14.47 -13.11 -2.51
C ILE A 145 14.13 -13.24 -4.00
N THR A 146 12.84 -13.31 -4.34
CA THR A 146 12.40 -13.40 -5.74
C THR A 146 12.79 -12.16 -6.52
N GLY A 147 12.70 -10.97 -5.92
CA GLY A 147 13.18 -9.72 -6.51
C GLY A 147 14.67 -9.78 -6.86
N ALA A 148 15.51 -10.23 -5.93
CA ALA A 148 16.95 -10.36 -6.13
C ALA A 148 17.31 -11.40 -7.21
N ILE A 149 16.56 -12.51 -7.26
CA ILE A 149 16.74 -13.54 -8.30
C ILE A 149 16.34 -13.00 -9.67
N LEU A 150 15.26 -12.22 -9.75
CA LEU A 150 14.73 -11.70 -11.02
C LEU A 150 15.52 -10.51 -11.55
N GLU A 151 16.13 -9.68 -10.69
CA GLU A 151 16.77 -8.41 -11.05
C GLU A 151 17.71 -8.48 -12.27
N PRO A 152 18.62 -9.47 -12.40
CA PRO A 152 19.50 -9.58 -13.57
C PRO A 152 18.77 -9.75 -14.92
N TYR A 153 17.51 -10.19 -14.88
CA TYR A 153 16.68 -10.45 -16.05
C TYR A 153 15.72 -9.31 -16.38
N LEU A 154 15.68 -8.26 -15.55
CA LEU A 154 14.74 -7.15 -15.73
C LEU A 154 15.33 -6.05 -16.61
N SER A 155 14.49 -5.47 -17.47
CA SER A 155 14.86 -4.27 -18.20
C SER A 155 14.82 -3.05 -17.27
N GLN A 156 15.97 -2.42 -17.06
CA GLN A 156 16.09 -1.23 -16.23
C GLN A 156 15.42 -0.01 -16.85
N ALA A 157 14.65 0.72 -16.06
CA ALA A 157 14.16 2.05 -16.43
C ALA A 157 15.32 3.05 -16.50
N ILE A 158 15.27 3.93 -17.50
CA ILE A 158 16.21 5.05 -17.63
C ILE A 158 15.67 6.19 -16.78
N LEU A 159 16.26 6.39 -15.61
CA LEU A 159 15.84 7.41 -14.64
C LEU A 159 16.99 8.36 -14.31
N PRO A 160 16.72 9.64 -14.05
CA PRO A 160 17.73 10.56 -13.57
C PRO A 160 18.33 10.09 -12.23
N GLU A 161 19.65 10.20 -12.09
CA GLU A 161 20.33 9.80 -10.85
C GLU A 161 19.83 10.57 -9.62
N THR A 162 19.50 11.86 -9.79
CA THR A 162 18.90 12.69 -8.73
C THR A 162 17.57 12.12 -8.25
N PHE A 163 16.74 11.61 -9.17
CA PHE A 163 15.47 10.97 -8.83
C PHE A 163 15.71 9.74 -7.95
N ILE A 164 16.62 8.87 -8.38
CA ILE A 164 16.95 7.63 -7.67
C ILE A 164 17.38 7.96 -6.23
N ARG A 165 18.28 8.94 -6.04
CA ARG A 165 18.78 9.33 -4.72
C ARG A 165 17.72 9.94 -3.80
N LEU A 166 16.91 10.85 -4.32
CA LEU A 166 15.83 11.46 -3.53
C LEU A 166 14.79 10.43 -3.12
N PHE A 167 14.45 9.51 -4.02
CA PHE A 167 13.53 8.42 -3.71
C PHE A 167 14.13 7.41 -2.72
N PHE A 168 15.45 7.20 -2.74
CA PHE A 168 16.10 6.36 -1.73
C PHE A 168 15.97 6.98 -0.35
N LEU A 169 16.24 8.29 -0.23
CA LEU A 169 16.03 9.02 1.00
C LEU A 169 14.57 8.95 1.46
N LEU A 170 13.61 9.08 0.54
CA LEU A 170 12.19 9.00 0.83
C LEU A 170 11.72 7.61 1.29
N ASN A 171 12.27 6.54 0.70
CA ASN A 171 11.81 5.17 0.96
C ASN A 171 12.46 4.52 2.19
N ILE A 172 13.67 4.96 2.57
CA ILE A 172 14.46 4.35 3.64
C ILE A 172 14.67 5.29 4.82
N GLY A 173 14.82 6.60 4.57
CA GLY A 173 15.12 7.61 5.59
C GLY A 173 13.91 8.06 6.38
#